data_AF-A0A6C0K3U7-F1
#
_entry.id   AF-A0A6C0K3U7-F1
#
_cell.length_a   1.000
_cell.length_b   1.000
_cell.length_c   1.000
_cell.angle_alpha   90.00
_cell.angle_beta   90.00
_cell.angle_gamma   90.00
#
_symmetry.space_group_name_H-M   'P 1'
#
loop_
_entity.id
_entity.type
_entity.pdbx_description
1 polymer ?
#
loop_
_entity_poly.entity_id
_entity_poly.type
_entity_poly.pdbx_seq_one_letter_code
_entity_poly.pdbx_strand_id
1 'polypeptide(L)'
;MSWFTQIVEMPMKLGEMLIQMFPDAILWGTGFIAFITLSYPFAVFFVSLIEGTFIYHGLNLVNENLQIIGRNTLSSSKCRTGFTDVSLRSISMFNREFRPNYLSSTVFISSYIAAYIIGVIVYLQDELEILGSNYGEVYVLRKHVSIIFFSALLFLLMSYRLYNNCDNALNIIISLFLGFIFGALIIYQNSQLLGKRSLNLLGIPLLRKRTADEGADLYVCSSS
;
A
#
# COMPACT_ATOMS: atom_id res chain seq x y z
N MET A 1 -19.87 -37.69 4.79
CA MET A 1 -19.99 -36.75 3.65
C MET A 1 -19.74 -35.27 4.03
N SER A 2 -19.72 -34.90 5.33
CA SER A 2 -19.48 -33.50 5.78
C SER A 2 -18.00 -33.07 5.92
N TRP A 3 -17.05 -34.02 6.01
CA TRP A 3 -15.63 -33.68 6.15
C TRP A 3 -14.96 -33.17 4.86
N PHE A 4 -15.38 -33.65 3.68
CA PHE A 4 -14.84 -33.22 2.39
C PHE A 4 -15.31 -31.81 2.04
N THR A 5 -16.54 -31.44 2.38
CA THR A 5 -17.03 -30.06 2.21
C THR A 5 -16.31 -29.10 3.16
N GLN A 6 -15.97 -29.51 4.39
CA GLN A 6 -15.16 -28.69 5.30
C GLN A 6 -13.72 -28.45 4.81
N ILE A 7 -13.08 -29.45 4.19
CA ILE A 7 -11.71 -29.31 3.66
C ILE A 7 -11.67 -28.35 2.45
N VAL A 8 -12.72 -28.31 1.63
CA VAL A 8 -12.82 -27.40 0.47
C VAL A 8 -13.31 -26.00 0.87
N GLU A 9 -14.18 -25.89 1.88
CA GLU A 9 -14.68 -24.60 2.36
C GLU A 9 -13.66 -23.83 3.22
N MET A 10 -12.75 -24.53 3.91
CA MET A 10 -11.70 -23.90 4.71
C MET A 10 -10.77 -22.96 3.92
N PRO A 11 -10.18 -23.36 2.77
CA PRO A 11 -9.31 -22.48 1.99
C PRO A 11 -10.08 -21.29 1.40
N MET A 12 -11.36 -21.45 1.04
CA MET A 12 -12.19 -20.33 0.60
C MET A 12 -12.44 -19.33 1.72
N LYS A 13 -12.87 -19.78 2.91
CA LYS A 13 -13.09 -18.91 4.07
C LYS A 13 -11.80 -18.22 4.52
N LEU A 14 -10.67 -18.92 4.45
CA LEU A 14 -9.36 -18.35 4.75
C LEU A 14 -8.98 -17.25 3.75
N GLY A 15 -9.21 -17.48 2.45
CA GLY A 15 -8.97 -16.49 1.40
C GLY A 15 -9.80 -15.22 1.60
N GLU A 16 -11.08 -15.36 1.96
CA GLU A 16 -11.95 -14.22 2.28
C GLU A 16 -11.43 -13.42 3.48
N MET A 17 -11.01 -14.10 4.56
CA MET A 17 -10.43 -13.45 5.74
C MET A 17 -9.12 -12.71 5.42
N LEU A 18 -8.24 -13.32 4.62
CA LEU A 18 -6.97 -12.70 4.21
C LEU A 18 -7.21 -11.42 3.41
N ILE A 19 -8.16 -11.44 2.48
CA ILE A 19 -8.54 -10.27 1.67
C ILE A 19 -9.10 -9.15 2.55
N GLN A 20 -9.92 -9.49 3.55
CA GLN A 20 -10.52 -8.52 4.47
C GLN A 20 -9.49 -7.89 5.42
N MET A 21 -8.45 -8.63 5.82
CA MET A 21 -7.41 -8.18 6.74
C MET A 21 -6.22 -7.49 6.06
N PHE A 22 -6.03 -7.68 4.76
CA PHE A 22 -4.86 -7.23 4.01
C PHE A 22 -4.39 -5.78 4.28
N PRO A 23 -5.23 -4.74 4.17
CA PRO A 23 -4.78 -3.36 4.35
C PRO A 23 -4.33 -3.07 5.80
N ASP A 24 -5.05 -3.58 6.79
CA ASP A 24 -4.71 -3.38 8.20
C ASP A 24 -3.48 -4.21 8.61
N ALA A 25 -3.33 -5.40 8.03
CA ALA A 25 -2.16 -6.25 8.22
C ALA A 25 -0.88 -5.56 7.69
N ILE A 26 -0.96 -4.85 6.56
CA ILE A 26 0.18 -4.06 6.06
C ILE A 26 0.48 -2.87 6.97
N LEU A 27 -0.53 -2.11 7.40
CA LEU A 27 -0.32 -0.97 8.29
C LEU A 27 0.40 -1.39 9.57
N TRP A 28 -0.10 -2.40 10.26
CA TRP A 28 0.51 -2.86 11.51
C TRP A 28 1.80 -3.64 11.30
N GLY A 29 1.87 -4.46 10.26
CA GLY A 29 3.08 -5.21 9.92
C GLY A 29 4.25 -4.29 9.62
N THR A 30 4.01 -3.20 8.87
CA THR A 30 5.03 -2.20 8.57
C THR A 30 5.45 -1.41 9.81
N GLY A 31 4.51 -1.02 10.67
CA GLY A 31 4.83 -0.38 11.95
C GLY A 31 5.65 -1.27 12.89
N PHE A 32 5.30 -2.55 12.97
CA PHE A 32 6.04 -3.55 13.75
C PHE A 32 7.46 -3.77 13.22
N ILE A 33 7.60 -3.94 11.89
CA ILE A 33 8.91 -4.06 11.24
C ILE A 33 9.74 -2.79 11.47
N ALA A 34 9.15 -1.61 11.30
CA ALA A 34 9.82 -0.33 11.53
C ALA A 34 10.35 -0.22 12.97
N PHE A 35 9.56 -0.64 13.95
CA PHE A 35 9.93 -0.61 15.36
C PHE A 35 11.09 -1.57 15.68
N ILE A 36 11.02 -2.81 15.19
CA ILE A 36 12.06 -3.83 15.47
C ILE A 36 13.36 -3.53 14.72
N THR A 37 13.26 -3.18 13.44
CA THR A 37 14.44 -2.94 12.60
C THR A 37 15.06 -1.56 12.83
N LEU A 38 14.35 -0.66 13.54
CA LEU A 38 14.69 0.76 13.68
C LEU A 38 15.05 1.42 12.33
N SER A 39 14.44 0.90 11.26
CA SER A 39 14.77 1.28 9.90
C SER A 39 14.00 2.54 9.52
N TYR A 40 14.74 3.61 9.25
CA TYR A 40 14.21 4.90 8.81
C TYR A 40 13.20 4.80 7.64
N PRO A 41 13.49 4.11 6.52
CA PRO A 41 12.54 4.05 5.41
C PRO A 41 11.24 3.29 5.75
N PHE A 42 11.30 2.27 6.62
CA PHE A 42 10.08 1.58 7.09
C PHE A 42 9.25 2.46 8.03
N ALA A 43 9.89 3.25 8.88
CA ALA A 43 9.20 4.22 9.74
C ALA A 43 8.47 5.29 8.93
N VAL A 44 9.13 5.83 7.89
CA VAL A 44 8.51 6.82 6.98
C VAL A 44 7.35 6.20 6.20
N PHE A 45 7.51 4.96 5.74
CA PHE A 45 6.42 4.25 5.07
C PHE A 45 5.22 4.05 6.00
N PHE A 46 5.45 3.64 7.25
CA PHE A 46 4.38 3.49 8.25
C PHE A 46 3.64 4.82 8.51
N VAL A 47 4.37 5.92 8.70
CA VAL A 47 3.76 7.26 8.85
C VAL A 47 2.96 7.64 7.60
N SER A 48 3.48 7.35 6.41
CA SER A 48 2.78 7.59 5.14
C SER A 48 1.47 6.81 5.05
N LEU A 49 1.39 5.59 5.58
CA LEU A 49 0.14 4.82 5.62
C LEU A 49 -0.87 5.42 6.60
N ILE A 50 -0.39 5.96 7.73
CA ILE A 50 -1.23 6.73 8.66
C ILE A 50 -1.76 7.99 7.98
N GLU A 51 -0.93 8.74 7.26
CA GLU A 51 -1.35 9.93 6.50
C GLU A 51 -2.38 9.56 5.42
N GLY A 52 -2.16 8.48 4.67
CA GLY A 52 -3.13 7.96 3.69
C GLY A 52 -4.49 7.63 4.32
N THR A 53 -4.47 7.11 5.55
CA THR A 53 -5.68 6.85 6.34
C THR A 53 -6.44 8.14 6.68
N PHE A 54 -5.72 9.19 7.10
CA PHE A 54 -6.33 10.49 7.37
C PHE A 54 -6.89 11.13 6.11
N ILE A 55 -6.19 11.03 4.98
CA ILE A 55 -6.66 11.53 3.67
C ILE A 55 -7.97 10.83 3.29
N TYR A 56 -8.04 9.50 3.42
CA TYR A 56 -9.25 8.73 3.14
C TYR A 56 -10.47 9.24 3.95
N HIS A 57 -10.29 9.44 5.26
CA HIS A 57 -11.35 9.96 6.12
C HIS A 57 -11.74 11.39 5.77
N GLY A 58 -10.76 12.23 5.44
CA GLY A 58 -11.00 13.59 4.94
C GLY A 58 -11.84 13.60 3.66
N LEU A 59 -11.51 12.75 2.68
CA LEU A 59 -12.25 12.62 1.43
C LEU A 59 -13.69 12.15 1.66
N ASN A 60 -13.89 11.19 2.55
CA ASN A 60 -15.25 10.73 2.90
C ASN A 60 -16.07 11.82 3.58
N LEU A 61 -15.48 12.61 4.48
CA LEU A 61 -16.14 13.74 5.13
C LEU A 61 -16.54 14.82 4.12
N VAL A 62 -15.67 15.13 3.17
CA VAL A 62 -15.96 16.06 2.07
C VAL A 62 -17.11 15.53 1.22
N ASN A 63 -17.07 14.25 0.85
CA ASN A 63 -18.14 13.67 0.03
C ASN A 63 -19.48 13.55 0.77
N GLU A 64 -19.47 13.36 2.10
CA GLU A 64 -20.70 13.38 2.89
C GLU A 64 -21.41 14.74 2.83
N ASN A 65 -20.64 15.83 2.81
CA ASN A 65 -21.19 17.18 2.71
C ASN A 65 -21.61 17.55 1.28
N LEU A 66 -20.92 17.05 0.26
CA LEU A 66 -21.15 17.43 -1.14
C LEU A 66 -22.04 16.44 -1.92
N GLN A 67 -22.23 15.22 -1.42
CA GLN A 67 -23.03 14.15 -2.03
C GLN A 67 -22.69 13.85 -3.50
N ILE A 68 -21.41 13.97 -3.89
CA ILE A 68 -20.95 13.81 -5.27
C ILE A 68 -21.03 12.35 -5.70
N ILE A 69 -20.63 11.44 -4.80
CA ILE A 69 -20.59 10.00 -5.04
C ILE A 69 -21.80 9.34 -4.37
N GLY A 70 -22.43 8.38 -5.07
CA GLY A 70 -23.61 7.66 -4.58
C GLY A 70 -23.30 6.75 -3.38
N ARG A 71 -24.25 6.66 -2.46
CA ARG A 71 -24.14 5.86 -1.23
C ARG A 71 -24.23 4.37 -1.54
N ASN A 72 -23.32 3.56 -0.99
CA ASN A 72 -23.42 2.10 -1.05
C ASN A 72 -24.58 1.63 -0.15
N THR A 73 -25.60 0.94 -0.67
CA THR A 73 -26.81 0.60 0.12
C THR A 73 -26.78 -0.80 0.73
N LEU A 74 -25.77 -1.62 0.42
CA LEU A 74 -25.73 -3.04 0.76
C LEU A 74 -24.70 -3.32 1.87
N SER A 75 -25.19 -3.58 3.08
CA SER A 75 -24.37 -3.98 4.23
C SER A 75 -24.48 -5.49 4.46
N SER A 76 -23.67 -6.28 3.74
CA SER A 76 -23.46 -7.70 4.04
C SER A 76 -22.28 -7.88 5.00
N SER A 77 -22.35 -8.85 5.90
CA SER A 77 -21.25 -9.18 6.82
C SER A 77 -19.94 -9.54 6.09
N LYS A 78 -20.04 -9.99 4.83
CA LYS A 78 -18.92 -10.29 3.92
C LYS A 78 -18.16 -9.05 3.43
N CYS A 79 -18.74 -7.87 3.60
CA CYS A 79 -18.19 -6.60 3.13
C CYS A 79 -17.38 -5.87 4.21
N ARG A 80 -17.37 -6.41 5.44
CA ARG A 80 -16.64 -5.84 6.57
C ARG A 80 -15.13 -5.91 6.30
N THR A 81 -14.42 -4.84 6.62
CA THR A 81 -12.96 -4.74 6.55
C THR A 81 -12.40 -4.73 7.96
N GLY A 82 -11.22 -5.32 8.15
CA GLY A 82 -10.50 -5.30 9.41
C GLY A 82 -10.81 -6.45 10.36
N PHE A 83 -10.23 -6.38 11.56
CA PHE A 83 -10.30 -7.42 12.59
C PHE A 83 -11.66 -7.43 13.30
N THR A 84 -12.28 -8.59 13.43
CA THR A 84 -13.71 -8.71 13.79
C THR A 84 -14.06 -8.70 15.28
N ASP A 85 -13.13 -8.92 16.25
CA ASP A 85 -13.10 -8.39 17.66
C ASP A 85 -12.02 -9.08 18.54
N VAL A 86 -11.52 -8.60 19.70
CA VAL A 86 -12.16 -8.03 20.92
C VAL A 86 -11.41 -6.79 21.50
N SER A 87 -11.87 -5.57 21.15
CA SER A 87 -11.50 -4.23 21.72
C SER A 87 -10.02 -3.74 21.57
N LEU A 88 -9.68 -2.45 21.54
CA LEU A 88 -10.39 -1.17 21.44
C LEU A 88 -10.58 -0.80 19.96
N ARG A 89 -11.71 -0.21 19.56
CA ARG A 89 -11.88 0.33 18.18
C ARG A 89 -11.68 -0.72 17.05
N SER A 90 -12.22 -1.95 17.13
CA SER A 90 -12.16 -3.05 16.12
C SER A 90 -11.78 -2.61 14.67
N ILE A 91 -10.49 -2.53 14.39
CA ILE A 91 -9.89 -1.48 13.55
C ILE A 91 -10.29 -1.62 12.09
N SER A 92 -11.04 -0.64 11.58
CA SER A 92 -11.34 -0.44 10.16
C SER A 92 -10.67 0.85 9.64
N MET A 93 -9.51 1.20 10.20
CA MET A 93 -8.93 2.54 10.33
C MET A 93 -9.74 3.49 11.26
N PHE A 94 -9.97 3.01 12.50
CA PHE A 94 -10.43 3.71 13.72
C PHE A 94 -11.82 4.37 13.81
N ASN A 95 -12.77 3.84 13.02
CA ASN A 95 -14.19 3.62 13.31
C ASN A 95 -15.11 4.77 13.82
N ARG A 96 -16.20 5.03 13.09
CA ARG A 96 -17.51 5.43 13.65
C ARG A 96 -18.62 4.70 12.88
N GLU A 97 -18.89 3.49 13.34
CA GLU A 97 -20.09 2.67 13.14
C GLU A 97 -20.91 2.95 11.86
N PHE A 98 -20.60 2.14 10.83
CA PHE A 98 -21.56 1.67 9.82
C PHE A 98 -22.43 2.74 9.15
N ARG A 99 -21.86 3.90 8.84
CA ARG A 99 -22.38 4.68 7.71
C ARG A 99 -21.86 4.02 6.43
N PRO A 100 -22.72 3.72 5.45
CA PRO A 100 -22.24 3.28 4.15
C PRO A 100 -21.31 4.35 3.58
N ASN A 101 -20.05 3.95 3.42
CA ASN A 101 -19.01 4.80 2.88
C ASN A 101 -19.27 5.01 1.39
N TYR A 102 -18.93 6.21 0.92
CA TYR A 102 -19.02 6.57 -0.48
C TYR A 102 -17.80 6.09 -1.27
N LEU A 103 -16.64 5.99 -0.61
CA LEU A 103 -15.42 5.39 -1.15
C LEU A 103 -15.17 4.01 -0.54
N SER A 104 -14.56 3.11 -1.33
CA SER A 104 -14.14 1.79 -0.87
C SER A 104 -12.78 1.90 -0.17
N SER A 105 -12.75 1.70 1.15
CA SER A 105 -11.53 1.80 1.97
C SER A 105 -10.44 0.84 1.50
N THR A 106 -10.79 -0.43 1.24
CA THR A 106 -9.83 -1.46 0.83
C THR A 106 -9.15 -1.09 -0.48
N VAL A 107 -9.94 -0.66 -1.48
CA VAL A 107 -9.41 -0.30 -2.81
C VAL A 107 -8.57 0.97 -2.73
N PHE A 108 -9.00 1.98 -1.99
CA PHE A 108 -8.22 3.21 -1.80
C PHE A 108 -6.87 2.93 -1.13
N ILE A 109 -6.85 2.23 0.01
CA ILE A 109 -5.60 1.97 0.75
C ILE A 109 -4.65 1.05 -0.03
N SER A 110 -5.18 -0.01 -0.65
CA SER A 110 -4.35 -0.92 -1.45
C SER A 110 -3.76 -0.24 -2.68
N SER A 111 -4.53 0.62 -3.36
CA SER A 111 -4.02 1.39 -4.49
C SER A 111 -3.02 2.46 -4.08
N TYR A 112 -3.22 3.08 -2.92
CA TYR A 112 -2.25 3.98 -2.28
C TYR A 112 -0.92 3.26 -1.98
N ILE A 113 -0.97 2.07 -1.37
CA ILE A 113 0.21 1.23 -1.10
C ILE A 113 0.91 0.85 -2.40
N ALA A 114 0.15 0.40 -3.41
CA ALA A 114 0.70 0.00 -4.70
C ALA A 114 1.40 1.18 -5.39
N ALA A 115 0.76 2.35 -5.42
CA ALA A 115 1.33 3.57 -5.99
C ALA A 115 2.59 4.01 -5.24
N TYR A 116 2.58 3.93 -3.90
CA TYR A 116 3.75 4.23 -3.09
C TYR A 116 4.95 3.34 -3.47
N ILE A 117 4.74 2.02 -3.49
CA ILE A 117 5.81 1.06 -3.73
C ILE A 117 6.31 1.15 -5.17
N ILE A 118 5.41 1.20 -6.16
CA ILE A 118 5.78 1.34 -7.57
C ILE A 118 6.52 2.66 -7.79
N GLY A 119 6.03 3.76 -7.21
CA GLY A 119 6.66 5.06 -7.36
C GLY A 119 8.03 5.13 -6.69
N VAL A 120 8.22 4.48 -5.54
CA VAL A 120 9.55 4.33 -4.91
C VAL A 120 10.53 3.58 -5.81
N ILE A 121 10.08 2.47 -6.42
CA ILE A 121 10.89 1.69 -7.35
C ILE A 121 11.32 2.58 -8.53
N VAL A 122 10.37 3.27 -9.16
CA VAL A 122 10.63 4.19 -10.28
C VAL A 122 11.55 5.34 -9.86
N TYR A 123 11.35 5.91 -8.67
CA TYR A 123 12.17 7.02 -8.16
C TYR A 123 13.63 6.63 -7.92
N LEU A 124 13.90 5.37 -7.58
CA LEU A 124 15.24 4.84 -7.33
C LEU A 124 15.93 4.28 -8.59
N GLN A 125 15.28 4.35 -9.77
CA GLN A 125 15.82 3.78 -11.01
C GLN A 125 17.19 4.38 -11.36
N ASP A 126 17.35 5.70 -11.24
CA ASP A 126 18.57 6.42 -11.60
C ASP A 126 19.76 6.00 -10.73
N GLU A 127 19.51 5.65 -9.46
CA GLU A 127 20.57 5.20 -8.55
C GLU A 127 21.01 3.78 -8.93
N LEU A 128 20.08 2.94 -9.39
CA LEU A 128 20.34 1.55 -9.75
C LEU A 128 21.06 1.39 -11.10
N GLU A 129 20.84 2.30 -12.04
CA GLU A 129 21.59 2.33 -13.30
C GLU A 129 23.10 2.54 -13.08
N ILE A 130 23.47 3.26 -12.01
CA ILE A 130 24.86 3.56 -11.66
C ILE A 130 25.56 2.35 -11.00
N LEU A 131 24.82 1.42 -10.39
CA LEU A 131 25.40 0.24 -9.71
C LEU A 131 25.93 -0.83 -10.69
N GLY A 132 25.80 -0.65 -12.01
CA GLY A 132 26.40 -1.49 -13.05
C GLY A 132 25.42 -2.45 -13.74
N SER A 133 25.84 -3.02 -14.89
CA SER A 133 24.99 -3.80 -15.80
C SER A 133 24.31 -5.01 -15.13
N ASN A 134 25.01 -5.70 -14.22
CA ASN A 134 24.47 -6.86 -13.50
C ASN A 134 23.32 -6.51 -12.55
N TYR A 135 23.32 -5.30 -11.97
CA TYR A 135 22.24 -4.85 -11.09
C TYR A 135 21.07 -4.23 -11.87
N GLY A 136 21.34 -3.64 -13.03
CA GLY A 136 20.34 -3.07 -13.93
C GLY A 136 19.34 -4.11 -14.45
N GLU A 137 19.80 -5.27 -14.93
CA GLU A 137 18.91 -6.32 -15.45
C GLU A 137 17.99 -6.91 -14.37
N VAL A 138 18.55 -7.17 -13.19
CA VAL A 138 17.79 -7.66 -12.02
C VAL A 138 16.76 -6.63 -11.57
N TYR A 139 17.09 -5.34 -11.63
CA TYR A 139 16.15 -4.27 -11.30
C TYR A 139 14.97 -4.22 -12.28
N VAL A 140 15.22 -4.27 -13.59
CA VAL A 140 14.17 -4.27 -14.60
C VAL A 140 13.20 -5.43 -14.34
N LEU A 141 13.71 -6.63 -14.06
CA LEU A 141 12.88 -7.78 -13.70
C LEU A 141 12.05 -7.51 -12.43
N ARG A 142 12.68 -7.03 -11.35
CA ARG A 142 11.98 -6.72 -10.07
C ARG A 142 10.88 -5.68 -10.24
N LYS A 143 11.11 -4.65 -11.06
CA LYS A 143 10.10 -3.63 -11.38
C LYS A 143 8.89 -4.24 -12.07
N HIS A 144 9.11 -5.05 -13.12
CA HIS A 144 8.02 -5.69 -13.86
C HIS A 144 7.24 -6.67 -12.98
N VAL A 145 7.94 -7.51 -12.19
CA VAL A 145 7.29 -8.44 -11.26
C VAL A 145 6.45 -7.68 -10.23
N SER A 146 6.95 -6.57 -9.68
CA SER A 146 6.20 -5.76 -8.71
C SER A 146 4.94 -5.15 -9.34
N ILE A 147 5.03 -4.59 -10.54
CA ILE A 147 3.88 -3.99 -11.25
C ILE A 147 2.83 -5.07 -11.57
N ILE A 148 3.26 -6.24 -12.06
CA ILE A 148 2.35 -7.36 -12.35
C ILE A 148 1.69 -7.86 -11.07
N PHE A 149 2.45 -8.00 -9.98
CA PHE A 149 1.92 -8.47 -8.70
C PHE A 149 0.90 -7.50 -8.11
N PHE A 150 1.22 -6.20 -8.01
CA PHE A 150 0.28 -5.21 -7.47
C PHE A 150 -0.95 -5.02 -8.36
N SER A 151 -0.80 -5.08 -9.69
CA SER A 151 -1.95 -4.98 -10.59
C SER A 151 -2.87 -6.21 -10.48
N ALA A 152 -2.32 -7.42 -10.41
CA ALA A 152 -3.08 -8.64 -10.16
C ALA A 152 -3.79 -8.62 -8.79
N LEU A 153 -3.10 -8.15 -7.75
CA LEU A 153 -3.65 -8.04 -6.40
C LEU A 153 -4.82 -7.04 -6.35
N LEU A 154 -4.67 -5.85 -6.96
CA LEU A 154 -5.75 -4.86 -7.04
C LEU A 154 -6.94 -5.40 -7.84
N PHE A 155 -6.68 -6.07 -8.96
CA PHE A 155 -7.72 -6.70 -9.77
C PHE A 155 -8.51 -7.76 -9.00
N LEU A 156 -7.83 -8.59 -8.21
CA LEU A 156 -8.46 -9.59 -7.36
C LEU A 156 -9.32 -8.93 -6.27
N LEU A 157 -8.80 -7.90 -5.59
CA LEU A 157 -9.54 -7.15 -4.56
C LEU A 157 -10.80 -6.49 -5.12
N MET A 158 -10.69 -5.85 -6.29
CA MET A 158 -11.82 -5.22 -6.97
C MET A 158 -12.88 -6.26 -7.39
N SER A 159 -12.44 -7.37 -7.98
CA SER A 159 -13.33 -8.46 -8.40
C SER A 159 -14.07 -9.07 -7.20
N TYR A 160 -13.37 -9.28 -6.08
CA TYR A 160 -13.98 -9.77 -4.84
C TYR A 160 -15.05 -8.83 -4.30
N ARG A 161 -14.80 -7.51 -4.31
CA ARG A 161 -15.75 -6.50 -3.82
C ARG A 161 -16.99 -6.39 -4.72
N LEU A 162 -16.79 -6.45 -6.03
CA LEU A 162 -17.88 -6.43 -7.02
C LEU A 162 -18.73 -7.70 -6.93
N TYR A 163 -18.10 -8.88 -6.87
CA TYR A 163 -18.80 -10.15 -6.81
C TYR A 163 -19.70 -10.28 -5.56
N ASN A 164 -19.24 -9.76 -4.43
CA ASN A 164 -20.02 -9.74 -3.18
C ASN A 164 -20.98 -8.56 -3.05
N ASN A 165 -21.12 -7.72 -4.09
CA ASN A 165 -21.94 -6.50 -4.10
C ASN A 165 -21.67 -5.56 -2.90
N CYS A 166 -20.40 -5.49 -2.49
CA CYS A 166 -20.00 -4.66 -1.36
C CYS A 166 -19.90 -3.18 -1.71
N ASP A 167 -19.55 -2.88 -2.96
CA ASP A 167 -19.31 -1.54 -3.45
C ASP A 167 -19.81 -1.41 -4.90
N ASN A 168 -20.27 -0.22 -5.26
CA ASN A 168 -20.57 0.12 -6.64
C ASN A 168 -19.29 0.20 -7.48
N ALA A 169 -19.36 -0.21 -8.76
CA ALA A 169 -18.22 -0.16 -9.68
C ALA A 169 -17.61 1.25 -9.81
N LEU A 170 -18.46 2.28 -9.83
CA LEU A 170 -18.02 3.68 -9.86
C LEU A 170 -17.21 4.05 -8.61
N ASN A 171 -17.68 3.64 -7.42
CA ASN A 171 -17.01 3.93 -6.15
C ASN A 171 -15.63 3.26 -6.12
N ILE A 172 -15.53 2.03 -6.62
CA ILE A 172 -14.26 1.29 -6.75
C ILE A 172 -13.29 2.03 -7.69
N ILE A 173 -13.76 2.43 -8.87
CA ILE A 173 -12.91 3.12 -9.86
C ILE A 173 -12.39 4.45 -9.30
N ILE A 174 -13.25 5.26 -8.68
CA ILE A 174 -12.82 6.52 -8.06
C ILE A 174 -11.84 6.27 -6.91
N SER A 175 -12.10 5.26 -6.06
CA SER A 175 -11.19 4.87 -4.97
C SER A 175 -9.80 4.50 -5.49
N LEU A 176 -9.75 3.74 -6.59
CA LEU A 176 -8.51 3.32 -7.25
C LEU A 176 -7.71 4.54 -7.76
N PHE A 177 -8.36 5.45 -8.47
CA PHE A 177 -7.69 6.64 -9.01
C PHE A 177 -7.21 7.58 -7.91
N LEU A 178 -8.05 7.86 -6.91
CA LEU A 178 -7.66 8.73 -5.79
C LEU A 178 -6.52 8.13 -4.98
N GLY A 179 -6.58 6.84 -4.67
CA GLY A 179 -5.49 6.18 -3.94
C GLY A 179 -4.18 6.24 -4.72
N PHE A 180 -4.21 6.05 -6.04
CA PHE A 180 -3.02 6.17 -6.89
C PHE A 180 -2.45 7.59 -6.91
N ILE A 181 -3.31 8.61 -7.04
CA ILE A 181 -2.91 10.02 -7.05
C ILE A 181 -2.26 10.40 -5.71
N PHE A 182 -2.94 10.14 -4.59
CA PHE A 182 -2.40 10.48 -3.27
C PHE A 182 -1.16 9.66 -2.92
N GLY A 183 -1.08 8.41 -3.36
CA GLY A 183 0.11 7.57 -3.21
C GLY A 183 1.32 8.06 -4.01
N ALA A 184 1.10 8.69 -5.18
CA ALA A 184 2.17 9.35 -5.91
C ALA A 184 2.59 10.68 -5.26
N LEU A 185 1.62 11.48 -4.80
CA LEU A 185 1.86 12.77 -4.13
C LEU A 185 2.65 12.61 -2.83
N ILE A 186 2.38 11.58 -2.04
CA ILE A 186 3.10 11.37 -0.78
C ILE A 186 4.58 11.03 -1.01
N ILE A 187 4.93 10.36 -2.12
CA ILE A 187 6.33 10.12 -2.48
C ILE A 187 7.03 11.47 -2.73
N TYR A 188 6.37 12.36 -3.47
CA TYR A 188 6.90 13.69 -3.71
C TYR A 188 7.10 14.44 -2.39
N GLN A 189 6.09 14.46 -1.51
CA GLN A 189 6.18 15.07 -0.17
C GLN A 189 7.35 14.50 0.65
N ASN A 190 7.45 13.18 0.75
CA ASN A 190 8.52 12.50 1.50
C ASN A 190 9.91 12.78 0.89
N SER A 191 10.01 12.78 -0.44
CA SER A 191 11.28 13.06 -1.12
C SER A 191 11.79 14.47 -0.83
N GLN A 192 10.90 15.46 -0.75
CA GLN A 192 11.24 16.86 -0.52
C GLN A 192 11.54 17.14 0.97
N LEU A 193 10.73 16.59 1.88
CA LEU A 193 10.86 16.86 3.32
C LEU A 193 11.96 16.02 3.99
N LEU A 194 12.06 14.74 3.62
CA LEU A 194 12.87 13.74 4.33
C LEU A 194 14.07 13.25 3.51
N GLY A 195 14.17 13.66 2.24
CA GLY A 195 15.23 13.31 1.31
C GLY A 195 15.16 11.88 0.78
N LYS A 196 16.01 11.56 -0.21
CA LYS A 196 16.01 10.25 -0.91
C LYS A 196 16.17 9.02 -0.01
N ARG A 197 16.85 9.16 1.14
CA ARG A 197 17.07 8.06 2.10
C ARG A 197 15.77 7.55 2.74
N SER A 198 14.75 8.41 2.84
CA SER A 198 13.46 8.06 3.41
C SER A 198 12.66 7.08 2.55
N LEU A 199 12.91 7.08 1.24
CA LEU A 199 12.21 6.26 0.27
C LEU A 199 12.92 4.94 -0.02
N ASN A 200 14.11 4.72 0.54
CA ASN A 200 14.95 3.57 0.21
C ASN A 200 14.53 2.29 0.95
N LEU A 201 13.32 1.80 0.66
CA LEU A 201 12.81 0.54 1.20
C LEU A 201 13.64 -0.68 0.79
N LEU A 202 14.35 -0.57 -0.34
CA LEU A 202 15.17 -1.65 -0.89
C LEU A 202 16.59 -1.69 -0.31
N GLY A 203 16.97 -0.73 0.54
CA GLY A 203 18.30 -0.68 1.16
C GLY A 203 19.45 -0.44 0.18
N ILE A 204 19.18 0.15 -0.97
CA ILE A 204 20.17 0.40 -2.03
C ILE A 204 21.14 1.51 -1.57
N PRO A 205 22.46 1.34 -1.69
CA PRO A 205 23.38 2.44 -1.40
C PRO A 205 23.12 3.60 -2.37
N LEU A 206 22.86 4.80 -1.83
CA LEU A 206 22.68 6.01 -2.62
C LEU A 206 24.05 6.50 -3.07
N LEU A 207 24.46 6.11 -4.28
CA LEU A 207 25.80 6.33 -4.79
C LEU A 207 25.92 7.63 -5.60
N ARG A 208 24.84 8.14 -6.22
CA ARG A 208 24.94 9.27 -7.18
C ARG A 208 25.59 10.52 -6.59
N LYS A 209 25.21 10.89 -5.36
CA LYS A 209 25.82 12.05 -4.68
C LYS A 209 27.30 11.82 -4.37
N ARG A 210 27.71 10.58 -4.06
CA ARG A 210 29.09 10.26 -3.68
C ARG A 210 30.03 10.02 -4.88
N THR A 211 29.52 9.45 -5.97
CA THR A 211 30.33 9.14 -7.17
C THR A 211 30.27 10.22 -8.24
N ALA A 212 29.09 10.76 -8.56
CA ALA A 212 28.88 11.60 -9.74
C ALA A 212 28.89 13.11 -9.44
N ASP A 213 28.36 13.53 -8.28
CA ASP A 213 28.21 14.96 -7.96
C ASP A 213 29.34 15.52 -7.09
N GLU A 214 29.91 14.73 -6.16
CA GLU A 214 30.94 15.20 -5.20
C GLU A 214 32.35 14.62 -5.45
N GLY A 215 32.51 13.70 -6.42
CA GLY A 215 33.81 13.14 -6.80
C GLY A 215 34.58 12.46 -5.66
N ALA A 216 33.90 12.02 -4.60
CA ALA A 216 34.53 11.45 -3.42
C ALA A 216 34.84 9.97 -3.66
N ASP A 217 36.12 9.59 -3.54
CA ASP A 217 36.59 8.21 -3.68
C ASP A 217 35.76 7.26 -2.80
N LEU A 218 35.03 6.35 -3.44
CA LEU A 218 34.10 5.45 -2.76
C LEU A 218 34.82 4.35 -1.97
N TYR A 219 36.10 4.13 -2.27
CA TYR A 219 36.95 3.14 -1.64
C TYR A 219 38.37 3.70 -1.54
N VAL A 220 38.79 4.09 -0.34
CA VAL A 220 40.23 4.08 -0.02
C VAL A 220 40.59 2.61 0.12
N CYS A 221 40.91 1.96 -1.00
CA CYS A 221 41.66 0.71 -0.91
C CYS A 221 42.98 1.07 -0.23
N SER A 222 43.16 0.64 1.03
CA SER A 222 44.47 0.61 1.65
C SER A 222 45.38 -0.21 0.76
N SER A 223 46.28 0.45 0.03
CA SER A 223 47.37 -0.22 -0.68
C SER A 223 48.28 -0.86 0.36
N SER A 224 48.01 -2.12 0.69
CA SER A 224 48.98 -3.00 1.35
C SER A 224 49.89 -3.63 0.32
#